data_AF-A0A955DDD7-F1
#
_entry.id   AF-A0A955DDD7-F1
#
_cell.length_a   1.000
_cell.length_b   1.000
_cell.length_c   1.000
_cell.angle_alpha   90.00
_cell.angle_beta   90.00
_cell.angle_gamma   90.00
#
_symmetry.space_group_name_H-M   'P 1'
#
loop_
_entity.id
_entity.type
_entity.pdbx_description
1 polymer ?
#
loop_
_entity_poly.entity_id
_entity_poly.type
_entity_poly.pdbx_seq_one_letter_code
_entity_poly.pdbx_strand_id
1 'polypeptide(L)'
;MTTDPSCAHCGLPVPAALRAANDGDPSFCCRACETVFDAIHANGLGRFYAMRDDARPESPPDVGRDYDVFDDDAFIPAHTRDAGSGRRVVEFHLQGVHCAACVWLVERLPHLVDGVIEARLDIGRHLATITWDPDRVALSTIARGLDSLGYVPHPRRAATLRDARRREDRRHLIRIGIAGACAANTMVIAFALYGARISGMDPTLALVFRVASLGLTLIAMLGPGRVFLTGARSSLRTGRLHMDVPVTIALLAGIAWGATNTIRGAGEVYFESLTTVIFLLLVGRWIQHRQQRRAADALELLFTLTPSTARRVQPDGSIREVPSASLRPGDHVEIRAGDTIPADGVVFDGRSTVDLSLLTGEARPIEVEVGALLHASTVNLGAPLVMDVTVTGDDTRVGRLMALVQSFSSTRPPIVRLADRVAHW
;
A
#
# COMPACT_ATOMS: atom_id res chain seq x y z
N MET A 1 10.49 -46.74 11.64
CA MET A 1 10.68 -45.27 11.68
C MET A 1 10.35 -44.81 13.08
N THR A 2 11.36 -44.41 13.85
CA THR A 2 11.17 -43.79 15.16
C THR A 2 10.58 -42.39 14.92
N THR A 3 9.36 -42.16 15.39
CA THR A 3 8.74 -40.83 15.38
C THR A 3 9.55 -39.90 16.27
N ASP A 4 10.13 -38.84 15.69
CA ASP A 4 10.80 -37.81 16.49
C ASP A 4 9.81 -37.16 17.48
N PRO A 5 10.23 -36.88 18.73
CA PRO A 5 9.34 -36.32 19.74
C PRO A 5 8.84 -34.93 19.32
N SER A 6 7.54 -34.69 19.45
CA SER A 6 6.89 -33.42 19.14
C SER A 6 6.84 -32.49 20.37
N CYS A 7 6.92 -31.19 20.13
CA CYS A 7 6.87 -30.16 21.15
C CYS A 7 5.51 -30.16 21.86
N ALA A 8 5.53 -30.20 23.19
CA ALA A 8 4.33 -30.26 24.02
C ALA A 8 3.45 -28.99 23.93
N HIS A 9 3.96 -27.88 23.41
CA HIS A 9 3.19 -26.64 23.22
C HIS A 9 2.73 -26.41 21.77
N CYS A 10 3.64 -26.45 20.80
CA CYS A 10 3.35 -26.09 19.41
C CYS A 10 3.26 -27.28 18.43
N GLY A 11 3.55 -28.51 18.87
CA GLY A 11 3.46 -29.71 18.03
C GLY A 11 4.60 -29.92 17.02
N LEU A 12 5.54 -28.97 16.89
CA LEU A 12 6.70 -29.08 15.99
C LEU A 12 7.74 -30.11 16.48
N PRO A 13 8.61 -30.66 15.60
CA PRO A 13 9.68 -31.57 15.99
C PRO A 13 10.65 -30.94 16.99
N VAL A 14 11.08 -31.69 18.01
CA VAL A 14 12.04 -31.21 19.00
C VAL A 14 13.48 -31.47 18.51
N PRO A 15 14.34 -30.43 18.41
CA PRO A 15 15.75 -30.59 18.03
C PRO A 15 16.47 -31.58 18.94
N ALA A 16 17.36 -32.41 18.38
CA ALA A 16 18.06 -33.47 19.12
C ALA A 16 18.77 -32.98 20.40
N ALA A 17 19.29 -31.75 20.40
CA ALA A 17 19.96 -31.13 21.54
C ALA A 17 19.03 -30.69 22.69
N LEU A 18 17.71 -30.66 22.46
CA LEU A 18 16.69 -30.17 23.40
C LEU A 18 15.68 -31.26 23.78
N ARG A 19 15.95 -32.52 23.42
CA ARG A 19 15.11 -33.66 23.80
C ARG A 19 15.23 -33.88 25.30
N ALA A 20 14.10 -34.04 25.98
CA ALA A 20 14.10 -34.34 27.40
C ALA A 20 14.86 -35.65 27.69
N ALA A 21 15.57 -35.69 28.81
CA ALA A 21 16.36 -36.86 29.21
C ALA A 21 15.50 -38.04 29.70
N ASN A 22 14.22 -37.80 30.01
CA ASN A 22 13.25 -38.79 30.49
C ASN A 22 12.04 -38.87 29.56
N ASP A 23 11.57 -40.09 29.27
CA ASP A 23 10.44 -40.41 28.38
C ASP A 23 9.04 -39.93 28.87
N GLY A 24 8.97 -39.09 29.91
CA GLY A 24 7.71 -38.62 30.51
C GLY A 24 7.55 -37.11 30.65
N ASP A 25 8.62 -36.32 30.46
CA ASP A 25 8.53 -34.86 30.60
C ASP A 25 8.15 -34.20 29.26
N PRO A 26 7.33 -33.12 29.30
CA PRO A 26 6.99 -32.37 28.10
C PRO A 26 8.26 -31.80 27.47
N SER A 27 8.55 -32.21 26.24
CA SER A 27 9.70 -31.71 25.47
C SER A 27 9.31 -30.45 24.70
N PHE A 28 10.23 -29.49 24.58
CA PHE A 28 9.96 -28.19 23.94
C PHE A 28 10.96 -27.90 22.83
N CYS A 29 10.48 -27.37 21.69
CA CYS A 29 11.36 -26.98 20.59
C CYS A 29 12.17 -25.69 20.90
N CYS A 30 11.75 -24.89 21.87
CA CYS A 30 12.45 -23.72 22.36
C CYS A 30 11.97 -23.31 23.77
N ARG A 31 12.75 -22.47 24.46
CA ARG A 31 12.44 -21.96 25.81
C ARG A 31 11.18 -21.09 25.87
N ALA A 32 10.77 -20.49 24.74
CA ALA A 32 9.52 -19.76 24.66
C ALA A 32 8.32 -20.71 24.73
N CYS A 33 8.39 -21.88 24.08
CA CYS A 33 7.33 -22.89 24.14
C CYS A 33 7.16 -23.45 25.56
N GLU A 34 8.27 -23.67 26.27
CA GLU A 34 8.28 -24.05 27.69
C GLU A 34 7.60 -22.97 28.55
N THR A 35 8.01 -21.70 28.39
CA THR A 35 7.45 -20.57 29.17
C THR A 35 5.94 -20.40 28.95
N VAL A 36 5.48 -20.52 27.71
CA VAL A 36 4.05 -20.40 27.40
C VAL A 36 3.28 -21.62 27.92
N PHE A 37 3.88 -22.81 27.84
CA PHE A 37 3.28 -24.03 28.38
C PHE A 37 3.03 -23.93 29.88
N ASP A 38 4.04 -23.50 30.63
CA ASP A 38 3.94 -23.29 32.07
C ASP A 38 2.90 -22.21 32.39
N ALA A 39 2.86 -21.11 31.63
CA ALA A 39 1.89 -20.04 31.84
C ALA A 39 0.44 -20.51 31.62
N ILE A 40 0.18 -21.31 30.59
CA ILE A 40 -1.16 -21.86 30.31
C ILE A 40 -1.59 -22.82 31.43
N HIS A 41 -0.69 -23.70 31.87
CA HIS A 41 -0.98 -24.63 32.96
C HIS A 41 -1.17 -23.93 34.31
N ALA A 42 -0.32 -22.95 34.65
CA ALA A 42 -0.41 -22.18 35.89
C ALA A 42 -1.72 -21.40 36.01
N ASN A 43 -2.35 -21.04 34.88
CA ASN A 43 -3.63 -20.32 34.85
C ASN A 43 -4.84 -21.25 34.69
N GLY A 44 -4.68 -22.57 34.80
CA GLY A 44 -5.78 -23.52 34.68
C GLY A 44 -6.36 -23.61 33.26
N LEU A 45 -5.65 -23.09 32.25
CA LEU A 45 -6.09 -23.08 30.85
C LEU A 45 -5.66 -24.34 30.08
N GLY A 46 -5.30 -25.42 30.78
CA GLY A 46 -4.81 -26.67 30.19
C GLY A 46 -5.76 -27.33 29.18
N ARG A 47 -7.06 -26.99 29.19
CA ARG A 47 -8.04 -27.40 28.17
C ARG A 47 -7.66 -26.93 26.75
N PHE A 48 -6.81 -25.91 26.64
CA PHE A 48 -6.18 -25.51 25.38
C PHE A 48 -5.53 -26.69 24.65
N TYR A 49 -4.83 -27.57 25.37
CA TYR A 49 -4.13 -28.71 24.75
C TYR A 49 -5.07 -29.81 24.30
N ALA A 50 -6.13 -30.08 25.06
CA ALA A 50 -7.19 -30.99 24.62
C ALA A 50 -7.86 -30.47 23.34
N MET A 51 -8.17 -29.17 23.26
CA MET A 51 -8.71 -28.55 22.05
C MET A 51 -7.71 -28.56 20.90
N ARG A 52 -6.41 -28.36 21.15
CA ARG A 52 -5.36 -28.43 20.11
C ARG A 52 -5.20 -29.85 19.56
N ASP A 53 -5.25 -30.85 20.43
CA ASP A 53 -5.08 -32.25 20.05
C ASP A 53 -6.34 -32.80 19.36
N ASP A 54 -7.53 -32.36 19.78
CA ASP A 54 -8.82 -32.59 19.08
C ASP A 54 -8.91 -31.81 17.76
N ALA A 55 -8.32 -30.62 17.70
CA ALA A 55 -8.21 -29.80 16.49
C ALA A 55 -6.93 -30.10 15.71
N ARG A 56 -6.27 -31.25 15.93
CA ARG A 56 -5.38 -31.80 14.90
C ARG A 56 -6.26 -31.88 13.66
N PRO A 57 -6.01 -31.02 12.65
CA PRO A 57 -6.65 -31.28 11.38
C PRO A 57 -6.25 -32.71 11.04
N GLU A 58 -7.19 -33.57 10.64
CA GLU A 58 -6.84 -34.54 9.59
C GLU A 58 -5.98 -33.74 8.64
N SER A 59 -4.70 -34.16 8.45
CA SER A 59 -3.70 -33.40 7.70
C SER A 59 -4.43 -32.62 6.64
N PRO A 60 -4.41 -31.27 6.67
CA PRO A 60 -5.20 -30.51 5.72
C PRO A 60 -4.94 -31.17 4.38
N PRO A 61 -5.98 -31.48 3.57
CA PRO A 61 -5.76 -32.13 2.29
C PRO A 61 -4.59 -31.38 1.68
N ASP A 62 -3.62 -32.10 1.10
CA ASP A 62 -2.47 -31.51 0.44
C ASP A 62 -3.00 -30.57 -0.64
N VAL A 63 -3.38 -29.36 -0.23
CA VAL A 63 -3.66 -28.24 -1.08
C VAL A 63 -2.27 -27.67 -1.24
N GLY A 64 -1.44 -28.41 -1.99
CA GLY A 64 -0.24 -27.87 -2.59
C GLY A 64 -0.67 -26.67 -3.42
N ARG A 65 -0.76 -25.51 -2.76
CA ARG A 65 -0.86 -24.23 -3.44
C ARG A 65 0.45 -24.10 -4.17
N ASP A 66 0.36 -24.07 -5.48
CA ASP A 66 1.54 -24.11 -6.31
C ASP A 66 2.12 -22.69 -6.38
N TYR A 67 3.15 -22.46 -5.58
CA TYR A 67 3.88 -21.20 -5.56
C TYR A 67 4.88 -21.08 -6.72
N ASP A 68 5.03 -22.09 -7.58
CA ASP A 68 6.00 -22.09 -8.68
C ASP A 68 5.71 -20.98 -9.71
N VAL A 69 4.47 -20.47 -9.75
CA VAL A 69 4.09 -19.27 -10.52
C VAL A 69 4.90 -18.03 -10.11
N PHE A 70 5.38 -17.95 -8.87
CA PHE A 70 6.17 -16.80 -8.41
C PHE A 70 7.58 -16.75 -9.01
N ASP A 71 8.02 -17.86 -9.59
CA ASP A 71 9.31 -17.97 -10.26
C ASP A 71 9.22 -17.78 -11.78
N ASP A 72 8.02 -17.48 -12.31
CA ASP A 72 7.84 -17.19 -13.73
C ASP A 72 8.61 -15.92 -14.15
N ASP A 73 9.26 -15.97 -15.31
CA ASP A 73 10.06 -14.87 -15.87
C ASP A 73 9.27 -13.57 -16.06
N ALA A 74 7.94 -13.66 -16.24
CA ALA A 74 7.07 -12.49 -16.31
C ALA A 74 6.70 -11.94 -14.91
N PHE A 75 6.72 -12.78 -13.88
CA PHE A 75 6.27 -12.45 -12.53
C PHE A 75 7.32 -11.65 -11.77
N ILE A 76 8.59 -12.09 -11.82
CA ILE A 76 9.69 -11.48 -11.07
C ILE A 76 9.89 -9.99 -11.43
N PRO A 77 9.95 -9.56 -12.70
CA PRO A 77 10.07 -8.14 -13.04
C PRO A 77 8.87 -7.30 -12.62
N ALA A 78 7.67 -7.89 -12.59
CA ALA A 78 6.43 -7.19 -12.29
C ALA A 78 6.18 -6.97 -10.78
N HIS A 79 6.72 -7.84 -9.93
CA HIS A 79 6.40 -7.88 -8.48
C HIS A 79 7.62 -7.66 -7.57
N THR A 80 8.83 -7.56 -8.12
CA THR A 80 10.07 -7.43 -7.34
C THR A 80 10.84 -6.16 -7.72
N ARG A 81 11.63 -5.63 -6.79
CA ARG A 81 12.54 -4.50 -7.03
C ARG A 81 13.99 -4.95 -6.83
N ASP A 82 14.89 -4.38 -7.63
CA ASP A 82 16.33 -4.51 -7.41
C ASP A 82 16.74 -3.71 -6.16
N ALA A 83 17.50 -4.33 -5.26
CA ALA A 83 18.07 -3.70 -4.08
C ALA A 83 19.59 -3.48 -4.18
N GLY A 84 20.17 -3.75 -5.34
CA GLY A 84 21.60 -3.69 -5.62
C GLY A 84 22.35 -4.93 -5.13
N SER A 85 23.60 -5.11 -5.59
CA SER A 85 24.48 -6.22 -5.18
C SER A 85 23.90 -7.63 -5.41
N GLY A 86 23.13 -7.82 -6.48
CA GLY A 86 22.49 -9.10 -6.80
C GLY A 86 21.24 -9.41 -5.99
N ARG A 87 20.75 -8.49 -5.14
CA ARG A 87 19.62 -8.74 -4.23
C ARG A 87 18.32 -8.20 -4.78
N ARG A 88 17.21 -8.88 -4.49
CA ARG A 88 15.86 -8.43 -4.83
C ARG A 88 14.98 -8.29 -3.60
N VAL A 89 13.95 -7.47 -3.73
CA VAL A 89 12.95 -7.24 -2.69
C VAL A 89 11.55 -7.42 -3.23
N VAL A 90 10.70 -8.06 -2.44
CA VAL A 90 9.30 -8.38 -2.73
C VAL A 90 8.46 -7.97 -1.54
N GLU A 91 7.23 -7.57 -1.81
CA GLU A 91 6.24 -7.30 -0.79
C GLU A 91 5.08 -8.29 -0.92
N PHE A 92 4.79 -9.01 0.17
CA PHE A 92 3.65 -9.92 0.27
C PHE A 92 2.62 -9.36 1.24
N HIS A 93 1.35 -9.39 0.85
CA HIS A 93 0.26 -9.33 1.80
C HIS A 93 0.09 -10.69 2.46
N LEU A 94 0.10 -10.74 3.79
CA LEU A 94 -0.03 -11.98 4.54
C LEU A 94 -1.43 -12.11 5.12
N GLN A 95 -2.13 -13.18 4.78
CA GLN A 95 -3.35 -13.57 5.50
C GLN A 95 -2.96 -14.27 6.82
N GLY A 96 -3.79 -14.14 7.87
CA GLY A 96 -3.56 -14.80 9.16
C GLY A 96 -2.68 -14.04 10.16
N VAL A 97 -2.32 -12.78 9.90
CA VAL A 97 -1.55 -11.93 10.84
C VAL A 97 -2.49 -11.30 11.86
N HIS A 98 -2.26 -11.54 13.16
CA HIS A 98 -3.19 -11.13 14.24
C HIS A 98 -2.54 -10.42 15.43
N CYS A 99 -1.25 -10.62 15.71
CA CYS A 99 -0.63 -10.08 16.93
C CYS A 99 0.87 -9.80 16.78
N ALA A 100 1.47 -9.22 17.82
CA ALA A 100 2.90 -8.91 17.85
C ALA A 100 3.80 -10.15 17.69
N ALA A 101 3.34 -11.34 18.08
CA ALA A 101 4.08 -12.58 17.88
C ALA A 101 4.25 -12.92 16.39
N CYS A 102 3.33 -12.48 15.52
CA CYS A 102 3.43 -12.68 14.07
C CYS A 102 4.64 -11.93 13.48
N VAL A 103 5.01 -10.78 14.03
CA VAL A 103 6.22 -10.03 13.58
C VAL A 103 7.45 -10.85 13.87
N TRP A 104 7.59 -11.31 15.10
CA TRP A 104 8.75 -12.11 15.48
C TRP A 104 8.89 -13.36 14.61
N LEU A 105 7.77 -14.04 14.30
CA LEU A 105 7.78 -15.25 13.50
C LEU A 105 8.15 -15.00 12.03
N VAL A 106 7.57 -13.97 11.40
CA VAL A 106 7.88 -13.60 10.01
C VAL A 106 9.29 -13.03 9.88
N GLU A 107 9.76 -12.24 10.85
CA GLU A 107 11.14 -11.71 10.86
C GLU A 107 12.19 -12.79 11.12
N ARG A 108 11.78 -13.99 11.54
CA ARG A 108 12.65 -15.18 11.66
C ARG A 108 12.84 -15.94 10.35
N LEU A 109 12.14 -15.58 9.28
CA LEU A 109 12.25 -16.20 7.96
C LEU A 109 13.70 -16.35 7.43
N PRO A 110 14.63 -15.38 7.63
CA PRO A 110 16.04 -15.55 7.26
C PRO A 110 16.75 -16.75 7.91
N HIS A 111 16.25 -17.21 9.07
CA HIS A 111 16.79 -18.38 9.76
C HIS A 111 16.13 -19.69 9.33
N LEU A 112 15.00 -19.62 8.63
CA LEU A 112 14.21 -20.76 8.16
C LEU A 112 14.50 -21.07 6.69
N VAL A 113 14.76 -20.04 5.89
CA VAL A 113 15.01 -20.17 4.45
C VAL A 113 16.36 -19.54 4.13
N ASP A 114 17.36 -20.39 3.86
CA ASP A 114 18.69 -19.92 3.42
C ASP A 114 18.58 -19.19 2.08
N GLY A 115 19.25 -18.05 1.94
CA GLY A 115 19.09 -17.11 0.83
C GLY A 115 18.14 -15.95 1.09
N VAL A 116 17.31 -15.99 2.15
CA VAL A 116 16.59 -14.81 2.65
C VAL A 116 17.52 -13.99 3.53
N ILE A 117 17.69 -12.72 3.21
CA ILE A 117 18.65 -11.81 3.87
C ILE A 117 17.96 -11.05 5.00
N GLU A 118 16.74 -10.56 4.72
CA GLU A 118 15.98 -9.75 5.65
C GLU A 118 14.49 -9.97 5.41
N ALA A 119 13.71 -10.11 6.48
CA ALA A 119 12.25 -10.09 6.45
C ALA A 119 11.75 -9.09 7.49
N ARG A 120 10.75 -8.27 7.13
CA ARG A 120 10.10 -7.31 8.03
C ARG A 120 8.59 -7.38 7.87
N LEU A 121 7.84 -7.31 8.97
CA LEU A 121 6.37 -7.32 8.95
C LEU A 121 5.78 -6.02 9.49
N ASP A 122 5.01 -5.32 8.66
CA ASP A 122 4.11 -4.24 9.09
C ASP A 122 2.75 -4.86 9.45
N ILE A 123 2.53 -5.13 10.75
CA ILE A 123 1.27 -5.71 11.25
C ILE A 123 0.07 -4.86 10.82
N GLY A 124 0.17 -3.54 10.94
CA GLY A 124 -0.94 -2.63 10.68
C GLY A 124 -1.41 -2.64 9.23
N ARG A 125 -0.58 -3.16 8.32
CA ARG A 125 -0.90 -3.31 6.89
C ARG A 125 -0.92 -4.76 6.42
N HIS A 126 -0.71 -5.72 7.32
CA HIS A 126 -0.57 -7.13 6.98
C HIS A 126 0.45 -7.34 5.84
N LEU A 127 1.59 -6.64 5.91
CA LEU A 127 2.54 -6.53 4.80
C LEU A 127 3.93 -7.00 5.21
N ALA A 128 4.42 -8.08 4.59
CA ALA A 128 5.78 -8.55 4.72
C ALA A 128 6.65 -8.00 3.59
N THR A 129 7.80 -7.42 3.92
CA THR A 129 8.84 -7.01 2.98
C THR A 129 10.03 -7.93 3.13
N ILE A 130 10.42 -8.60 2.04
CA ILE A 130 11.45 -9.63 2.08
C ILE A 130 12.55 -9.28 1.08
N THR A 131 13.79 -9.26 1.57
CA THR A 131 15.00 -9.12 0.77
C THR A 131 15.66 -10.49 0.65
N TRP A 132 15.90 -10.95 -0.57
CA TRP A 132 16.56 -12.24 -0.81
C TRP A 132 17.55 -12.17 -1.96
N ASP A 133 18.37 -13.21 -2.04
CA ASP A 133 19.29 -13.47 -3.12
C ASP A 133 18.64 -14.47 -4.12
N PRO A 134 18.23 -14.01 -5.33
CA PRO A 134 17.59 -14.85 -6.32
C PRO A 134 18.51 -15.94 -6.88
N ASP A 135 19.84 -15.80 -6.74
CA ASP A 135 20.79 -16.84 -7.15
C ASP A 135 20.89 -17.98 -6.12
N ARG A 136 20.44 -17.74 -4.88
CA ARG A 136 20.47 -18.73 -3.78
C ARG A 136 19.13 -19.39 -3.52
N VAL A 137 18.03 -18.66 -3.67
CA VAL A 137 16.69 -19.18 -3.36
C VAL A 137 15.63 -18.62 -4.27
N ALA A 138 14.75 -19.51 -4.73
CA ALA A 138 13.59 -19.17 -5.55
C ALA A 138 12.49 -18.51 -4.71
N LEU A 139 11.70 -17.63 -5.32
CA LEU A 139 10.65 -16.89 -4.62
C LEU A 139 9.51 -17.82 -4.17
N SER A 140 9.23 -18.88 -4.93
CA SER A 140 8.30 -19.96 -4.52
C SER A 140 8.70 -20.60 -3.19
N THR A 141 9.99 -20.76 -2.93
CA THR A 141 10.51 -21.39 -1.70
C THR A 141 10.34 -20.48 -0.50
N ILE A 142 10.49 -19.17 -0.69
CA ILE A 142 10.19 -18.16 0.33
C ILE A 142 8.68 -18.16 0.65
N ALA A 143 7.83 -18.24 -0.38
CA ALA A 143 6.39 -18.29 -0.21
C ALA A 143 5.93 -19.55 0.53
N ARG A 144 6.46 -20.73 0.17
CA ARG A 144 6.28 -21.97 0.93
C ARG A 144 6.73 -21.83 2.39
N GLY A 145 7.87 -21.16 2.61
CA GLY A 145 8.36 -20.88 3.96
C GLY A 145 7.38 -20.05 4.79
N LEU A 146 6.76 -19.02 4.22
CA LEU A 146 5.73 -18.22 4.90
C LEU A 146 4.44 -19.02 5.14
N ASP A 147 4.00 -19.79 4.16
CA ASP A 147 2.79 -20.61 4.27
C ASP A 147 2.95 -21.71 5.33
N SER A 148 4.15 -22.28 5.46
CA SER A 148 4.50 -23.23 6.53
C SER A 148 4.43 -22.61 7.94
N LEU A 149 4.55 -21.29 8.06
CA LEU A 149 4.37 -20.54 9.30
C LEU A 149 2.90 -20.17 9.56
N GLY A 150 1.99 -20.59 8.67
CA GLY A 150 0.56 -20.28 8.70
C GLY A 150 0.20 -18.95 8.04
N TYR A 151 1.11 -18.34 7.27
CA TYR A 151 0.87 -17.08 6.59
C TYR A 151 0.82 -17.25 5.09
N VAL A 152 -0.39 -17.24 4.52
CA VAL A 152 -0.56 -17.32 3.07
C VAL A 152 -0.06 -16.01 2.43
N PRO A 153 0.98 -16.06 1.58
CA PRO A 153 1.54 -14.88 0.95
C PRO A 153 0.84 -14.55 -0.37
N HIS A 154 0.36 -13.32 -0.48
CA HIS A 154 -0.23 -12.77 -1.70
C HIS A 154 0.67 -11.69 -2.30
N PRO A 155 1.19 -11.87 -3.52
CA PRO A 155 2.13 -10.94 -4.12
C PRO A 155 1.46 -9.59 -4.39
N ARG A 156 2.10 -8.52 -3.98
CA ARG A 156 1.56 -7.18 -4.14
C ARG A 156 1.98 -6.57 -5.48
N ARG A 157 1.01 -6.14 -6.28
CA ARG A 157 1.25 -5.49 -7.60
C ARG A 157 2.05 -4.17 -7.43
N ALA A 158 3.17 -4.08 -8.14
CA ALA A 158 4.09 -2.94 -8.35
C ALA A 158 4.40 -2.01 -7.14
N ALA A 159 5.54 -2.27 -6.48
CA ALA A 159 6.18 -1.40 -5.49
C ALA A 159 6.65 -0.03 -6.04
N THR A 160 6.85 0.10 -7.36
CA THR A 160 7.44 1.29 -8.00
C THR A 160 6.53 2.53 -7.98
N LEU A 161 5.21 2.35 -8.14
CA LEU A 161 4.25 3.46 -8.13
C LEU A 161 4.11 4.06 -6.72
N ARG A 162 4.06 3.23 -5.68
CA ARG A 162 3.88 3.72 -4.30
C ARG A 162 5.15 4.34 -3.72
N ASP A 163 6.34 3.89 -4.09
CA ASP A 163 7.58 4.57 -3.67
C ASP A 163 7.78 5.91 -4.37
N ALA A 164 7.42 6.02 -5.65
CA ALA A 164 7.33 7.30 -6.34
C ALA A 164 6.31 8.23 -5.65
N ARG A 165 5.13 7.70 -5.28
CA ARG A 165 4.09 8.44 -4.52
C ARG A 165 4.59 8.89 -3.14
N ARG A 166 5.24 8.02 -2.35
CA ARG A 166 5.82 8.35 -1.04
C ARG A 166 6.90 9.42 -1.14
N ARG A 167 7.75 9.34 -2.17
CA ARG A 167 8.78 10.37 -2.45
C ARG A 167 8.15 11.71 -2.80
N GLU A 168 7.07 11.70 -3.58
CA GLU A 168 6.31 12.91 -3.91
C GLU A 168 5.63 13.50 -2.66
N ASP A 169 4.95 12.70 -1.85
CA ASP A 169 4.31 13.14 -0.60
C ASP A 169 5.34 13.73 0.38
N ARG A 170 6.49 13.07 0.53
CA ARG A 170 7.59 13.59 1.34
C ARG A 170 8.11 14.92 0.81
N ARG A 171 8.23 15.09 -0.51
CA ARG A 171 8.62 16.39 -1.12
C ARG A 171 7.60 17.48 -0.83
N HIS A 172 6.29 17.18 -0.84
CA HIS A 172 5.26 18.14 -0.47
C HIS A 172 5.36 18.55 1.00
N LEU A 173 5.53 17.59 1.91
CA LEU A 173 5.69 17.88 3.34
C LEU A 173 6.95 18.71 3.63
N ILE A 174 8.07 18.41 2.98
CA ILE A 174 9.30 19.21 3.10
C ILE A 174 9.07 20.65 2.64
N ARG A 175 8.38 20.86 1.50
CA ARG A 175 8.06 22.21 1.00
C ARG A 175 7.17 22.97 1.97
N ILE A 176 6.16 22.32 2.55
CA ILE A 176 5.29 22.92 3.58
C ILE A 176 6.10 23.26 4.83
N GLY A 177 7.00 22.38 5.26
CA GLY A 177 7.90 22.62 6.39
C GLY A 177 8.79 23.84 6.18
N ILE A 178 9.43 23.96 5.00
CA ILE A 178 10.25 25.13 4.64
C ILE A 178 9.40 26.40 4.58
N ALA A 179 8.21 26.36 3.96
CA ALA A 179 7.31 27.51 3.89
C ALA A 179 6.83 27.95 5.28
N GLY A 180 6.49 26.99 6.15
CA GLY A 180 6.10 27.25 7.54
C GLY A 180 7.23 27.85 8.36
N ALA A 181 8.45 27.35 8.19
CA ALA A 181 9.64 27.93 8.82
C ALA A 181 9.87 29.38 8.37
N CYS A 182 9.75 29.67 7.06
CA CYS A 182 9.87 31.04 6.55
C CYS A 182 8.75 31.95 7.07
N ALA A 183 7.51 31.47 7.11
CA ALA A 183 6.36 32.23 7.63
C ALA A 183 6.52 32.54 9.12
N ALA A 184 6.88 31.54 9.94
CA ALA A 184 7.06 31.71 11.37
C ALA A 184 8.21 32.70 11.70
N ASN A 185 9.37 32.55 11.04
CA ASN A 185 10.50 33.45 11.27
C ASN A 185 10.20 34.88 10.79
N THR A 186 9.57 35.04 9.62
CA THR A 186 9.18 36.36 9.12
C THR A 186 8.12 37.00 10.03
N MET A 187 7.21 36.23 10.61
CA MET A 187 6.23 36.72 11.59
C MET A 187 6.90 37.26 12.86
N VAL A 188 7.90 36.55 13.39
CA VAL A 188 8.68 37.03 14.56
C VAL A 188 9.40 38.35 14.23
N ILE A 189 10.02 38.44 13.05
CA ILE A 189 10.67 39.67 12.59
C ILE A 189 9.66 40.80 12.41
N ALA A 190 8.49 40.50 11.86
CA ALA A 190 7.43 41.49 11.68
C ALA A 190 6.93 42.01 13.03
N PHE A 191 6.76 41.16 14.03
CA PHE A 191 6.42 41.60 15.39
C PHE A 191 7.46 42.59 15.94
N ALA A 192 8.75 42.35 15.74
CA ALA A 192 9.81 43.27 16.13
C ALA A 192 9.75 44.61 15.34
N LEU A 193 9.52 44.56 14.03
CA LEU A 193 9.41 45.75 13.17
C LEU A 193 8.14 46.58 13.45
N TYR A 194 7.02 45.94 13.78
CA TYR A 194 5.80 46.65 14.17
C TYR A 194 5.94 47.23 15.58
N GLY A 195 6.51 46.49 16.54
CA GLY A 195 6.79 46.96 17.90
C GLY A 195 7.81 48.12 17.94
N ALA A 196 8.78 48.12 17.02
CA ALA A 196 9.72 49.22 16.80
C ALA A 196 9.03 50.56 16.51
N ARG A 197 7.84 50.54 15.93
CA ARG A 197 7.07 51.76 15.63
C ARG A 197 6.59 52.45 16.90
N ILE A 198 6.36 51.69 17.96
CA ILE A 198 5.87 52.17 19.26
C ILE A 198 7.04 52.55 20.16
N SER A 199 8.08 51.69 20.18
CA SER A 199 9.16 51.75 21.17
C SER A 199 10.43 52.42 20.65
N GLY A 200 10.47 52.73 19.35
CA GLY A 200 11.70 53.11 18.64
C GLY A 200 12.60 51.90 18.35
N MET A 201 13.34 51.96 17.26
CA MET A 201 14.38 50.98 16.91
C MET A 201 15.50 51.69 16.17
N ASP A 202 16.73 51.26 16.45
CA ASP A 202 17.89 51.70 15.70
C ASP A 202 17.69 51.47 14.17
N PRO A 203 17.91 52.47 13.31
CA PRO A 203 17.68 52.35 11.88
C PRO A 203 18.52 51.24 11.20
N THR A 204 19.74 50.98 11.68
CA THR A 204 20.59 49.91 11.15
C THR A 204 20.00 48.55 11.49
N LEU A 205 19.55 48.34 12.73
CA LEU A 205 18.87 47.11 13.13
C LEU A 205 17.56 46.89 12.35
N ALA A 206 16.77 47.95 12.13
CA ALA A 206 15.55 47.88 11.33
C ALA A 206 15.84 47.46 9.88
N LEU A 207 16.92 47.97 9.28
CA LEU A 207 17.36 47.57 7.95
C LEU A 207 17.77 46.09 7.90
N VAL A 208 18.52 45.60 8.90
CA VAL A 208 18.89 44.17 9.00
C VAL A 208 17.63 43.28 9.02
N PHE A 209 16.63 43.64 9.82
CA PHE A 209 15.36 42.90 9.87
C PHE A 209 14.56 42.96 8.56
N ARG A 210 14.54 44.10 7.87
CA ARG A 210 13.91 44.21 6.54
C ARG A 210 14.61 43.36 5.48
N VAL A 211 15.94 43.36 5.46
CA VAL A 211 16.72 42.55 4.51
C VAL A 211 16.59 41.05 4.82
N ALA A 212 16.61 40.68 6.11
CA ALA A 212 16.41 39.29 6.54
C ALA A 212 15.02 38.76 6.14
N SER A 213 13.96 39.55 6.38
CA SER A 213 12.59 39.19 5.98
C SER A 213 12.40 39.13 4.46
N LEU A 214 13.04 40.02 3.70
CA LEU A 214 13.09 39.91 2.23
C LEU A 214 13.76 38.60 1.80
N GLY A 215 14.91 38.25 2.38
CA GLY A 215 15.64 37.00 2.10
C GLY A 215 14.79 35.76 2.38
N LEU A 216 14.13 35.70 3.53
CA LEU A 216 13.21 34.60 3.88
C LEU A 216 12.02 34.52 2.91
N THR A 217 11.48 35.65 2.48
CA THR A 217 10.39 35.70 1.50
C THR A 217 10.83 35.17 0.13
N LEU A 218 12.03 35.53 -0.31
CA LEU A 218 12.64 35.00 -1.54
C LEU A 218 12.86 33.48 -1.45
N ILE A 219 13.33 32.96 -0.31
CA ILE A 219 13.47 31.51 -0.09
C ILE A 219 12.10 30.82 -0.17
N ALA A 220 11.08 31.39 0.49
CA ALA A 220 9.72 30.86 0.45
C ALA A 220 9.13 30.86 -0.98
N MET A 221 9.35 31.94 -1.74
CA MET A 221 8.79 32.10 -3.09
C MET A 221 9.51 31.24 -4.13
N LEU A 222 10.85 31.23 -4.14
CA LEU A 222 11.66 30.52 -5.13
C LEU A 222 11.79 29.02 -4.83
N GLY A 223 11.66 28.63 -3.56
CA GLY A 223 11.64 27.24 -3.12
C GLY A 223 10.21 26.65 -3.15
N PRO A 224 9.51 26.57 -2.01
CA PRO A 224 8.15 26.02 -1.93
C PRO A 224 7.12 26.68 -2.85
N GLY A 225 7.15 28.01 -2.95
CA GLY A 225 6.21 28.83 -3.74
C GLY A 225 6.37 28.70 -5.25
N ARG A 226 7.45 28.07 -5.73
CA ARG A 226 7.70 27.85 -7.17
C ARG A 226 6.57 27.12 -7.87
N VAL A 227 5.80 26.32 -7.13
CA VAL A 227 4.63 25.61 -7.64
C VAL A 227 3.60 26.60 -8.24
N PHE A 228 3.38 27.76 -7.60
CA PHE A 228 2.46 28.79 -8.10
C PHE A 228 2.99 29.44 -9.38
N LEU A 229 4.29 29.76 -9.42
CA LEU A 229 4.97 30.30 -10.60
C LEU A 229 4.87 29.35 -11.81
N THR A 230 5.09 28.06 -11.59
CA THR A 230 4.97 27.06 -12.65
C THR A 230 3.53 26.86 -13.11
N GLY A 231 2.57 26.88 -12.17
CA GLY A 231 1.14 26.80 -12.47
C GLY A 231 0.67 27.97 -13.32
N ALA A 232 0.99 29.20 -12.91
CA ALA A 232 0.64 30.41 -13.65
C ALA A 232 1.25 30.43 -15.06
N ARG A 233 2.53 30.05 -15.20
CA ARG A 233 3.20 29.98 -16.52
C ARG A 233 2.53 28.95 -17.44
N SER A 234 2.14 27.79 -16.90
CA SER A 234 1.41 26.77 -17.64
C SER A 234 0.02 27.24 -18.07
N SER A 235 -0.72 27.89 -17.17
CA SER A 235 -2.04 28.48 -17.44
C SER A 235 -2.00 29.53 -18.55
N LEU A 236 -1.01 30.43 -18.52
CA LEU A 236 -0.80 31.44 -19.56
C LEU A 236 -0.50 30.82 -20.92
N ARG A 237 0.34 29.77 -20.97
CA ARG A 237 0.65 29.05 -22.21
C ARG A 237 -0.56 28.31 -22.81
N THR A 238 -1.45 27.83 -21.97
CA THR A 238 -2.62 27.04 -22.38
C THR A 238 -3.88 27.88 -22.59
N GLY A 239 -3.79 29.21 -22.43
CA GLY A 239 -4.92 30.13 -22.59
C GLY A 239 -6.04 29.94 -21.55
N ARG A 240 -5.77 29.22 -20.45
CA ARG A 240 -6.75 28.91 -19.41
C ARG A 240 -6.31 29.54 -18.09
N LEU A 241 -7.02 30.57 -17.64
CA LEU A 241 -6.81 31.16 -16.31
C LEU A 241 -7.16 30.11 -15.23
N HIS A 242 -6.28 29.98 -14.25
CA HIS A 242 -6.43 29.08 -13.11
C HIS A 242 -6.14 29.90 -11.85
N MET A 243 -6.56 29.43 -10.68
CA MET A 243 -6.32 30.10 -9.38
C MET A 243 -4.85 30.51 -9.15
N ASP A 244 -3.89 29.82 -9.78
CA ASP A 244 -2.45 30.09 -9.61
C ASP A 244 -2.00 31.40 -10.25
N VAL A 245 -2.74 31.92 -11.25
CA VAL A 245 -2.41 33.17 -11.96
C VAL A 245 -2.57 34.40 -11.05
N PRO A 246 -3.77 34.70 -10.50
CA PRO A 246 -3.95 35.87 -9.64
C PRO A 246 -3.10 35.80 -8.37
N VAL A 247 -2.95 34.61 -7.78
CA VAL A 247 -2.07 34.38 -6.62
C VAL A 247 -0.63 34.76 -6.93
N THR A 248 -0.11 34.30 -8.07
CA THR A 248 1.28 34.58 -8.46
C THR A 248 1.50 36.07 -8.71
N ILE A 249 0.54 36.74 -9.36
CA ILE A 249 0.60 38.20 -9.59
C ILE A 249 0.64 38.96 -8.25
N ALA A 250 -0.27 38.63 -7.33
CA ALA A 250 -0.33 39.26 -6.02
C ALA A 250 0.98 39.09 -5.22
N LEU A 251 1.53 37.87 -5.21
CA LEU A 251 2.80 37.58 -4.53
C LEU A 251 3.97 38.35 -5.15
N LEU A 252 4.10 38.38 -6.48
CA LEU A 252 5.18 39.10 -7.15
C LEU A 252 5.08 40.61 -6.95
N ALA A 253 3.87 41.18 -7.05
CA ALA A 253 3.63 42.59 -6.79
C ALA A 253 3.97 42.96 -5.34
N GLY A 254 3.56 42.13 -4.38
CA GLY A 254 3.89 42.32 -2.96
C GLY A 254 5.39 42.26 -2.68
N ILE A 255 6.11 41.29 -3.27
CA ILE A 255 7.57 41.20 -3.14
C ILE A 255 8.25 42.44 -3.72
N ALA A 256 7.83 42.90 -4.90
CA ALA A 256 8.39 44.10 -5.53
C ALA A 256 8.14 45.36 -4.69
N TRP A 257 6.93 45.50 -4.12
CA TRP A 257 6.58 46.59 -3.22
C TRP A 257 7.44 46.57 -1.95
N GLY A 258 7.50 45.43 -1.25
CA GLY A 258 8.30 45.25 -0.05
C GLY A 258 9.79 45.47 -0.29
N ALA A 259 10.32 45.01 -1.42
CA ALA A 259 11.71 45.25 -1.80
C ALA A 259 12.00 46.74 -2.03
N THR A 260 11.10 47.45 -2.72
CA THR A 260 11.24 48.89 -2.95
C THR A 260 11.24 49.67 -1.63
N ASN A 261 10.35 49.32 -0.71
CA ASN A 261 10.30 49.93 0.63
C ASN A 261 11.51 49.57 1.50
N THR A 262 12.05 48.36 1.32
CA THR A 262 13.30 47.96 1.98
C THR A 262 14.47 48.82 1.52
N ILE A 263 14.62 49.05 0.20
CA ILE A 263 15.68 49.89 -0.38
C ILE A 263 15.52 51.36 0.05
N ARG A 264 14.29 51.87 0.07
CA ARG A 264 14.00 53.25 0.50
C ARG A 264 14.14 53.48 2.01
N GLY A 265 14.26 52.41 2.81
CA GLY A 265 14.29 52.49 4.27
C GLY A 265 12.98 52.99 4.90
N ALA A 266 11.91 53.10 4.13
CA ALA A 266 10.63 53.71 4.55
C ALA A 266 9.44 52.87 4.07
N GLY A 267 8.29 53.03 4.73
CA GLY A 267 7.05 52.30 4.39
C GLY A 267 7.01 50.85 4.88
N GLU A 268 5.88 50.19 4.68
CA GLU A 268 5.60 48.84 5.19
C GLU A 268 5.98 47.78 4.15
N VAL A 269 6.56 46.66 4.63
CA VAL A 269 7.16 45.63 3.75
C VAL A 269 6.27 44.40 3.55
N TYR A 270 5.40 44.07 4.51
CA TYR A 270 4.39 42.99 4.44
C TYR A 270 4.89 41.58 4.08
N PHE A 271 6.18 41.32 4.25
CA PHE A 271 6.81 40.03 3.93
C PHE A 271 6.23 38.86 4.73
N GLU A 272 5.78 39.10 5.97
CA GLU A 272 5.10 38.13 6.82
C GLU A 272 3.76 37.69 6.23
N SER A 273 3.03 38.62 5.63
CA SER A 273 1.75 38.33 4.99
C SER A 273 1.96 37.46 3.75
N LEU A 274 2.97 37.78 2.93
CA LEU A 274 3.31 37.01 1.72
C LEU A 274 3.76 35.59 2.04
N THR A 275 4.66 35.42 3.02
CA THR A 275 5.14 34.10 3.44
C THR A 275 4.05 33.26 4.10
N THR A 276 3.16 33.89 4.87
CA THR A 276 1.99 33.23 5.46
C THR A 276 1.00 32.75 4.40
N VAL A 277 0.69 33.58 3.40
CA VAL A 277 -0.19 33.19 2.28
C VAL A 277 0.41 32.01 1.50
N ILE A 278 1.72 32.04 1.20
CA ILE A 278 2.41 30.91 0.54
C ILE A 278 2.24 29.62 1.36
N PHE A 279 2.48 29.69 2.68
CA PHE A 279 2.34 28.54 3.57
C PHE A 279 0.91 27.99 3.61
N LEU A 280 -0.09 28.85 3.84
CA LEU A 280 -1.49 28.44 3.95
C LEU A 280 -2.02 27.84 2.64
N LEU A 281 -1.65 28.40 1.49
CA LEU A 281 -2.04 27.86 0.18
C LEU A 281 -1.40 26.49 -0.07
N LEU A 282 -0.14 26.28 0.34
CA LEU A 282 0.52 24.96 0.24
C LEU A 282 -0.15 23.92 1.15
N VAL A 283 -0.53 24.30 2.37
CA VAL A 283 -1.29 23.43 3.29
C VAL A 283 -2.65 23.08 2.69
N GLY A 284 -3.39 24.08 2.19
CA GLY A 284 -4.69 23.87 1.54
C GLY A 284 -4.58 22.90 0.34
N ARG A 285 -3.57 23.09 -0.51
CA ARG A 285 -3.31 22.19 -1.65
C ARG A 285 -2.94 20.77 -1.20
N TRP A 286 -2.19 20.62 -0.11
CA TRP A 286 -1.88 19.30 0.44
C TRP A 286 -3.12 18.60 1.00
N ILE A 287 -3.98 19.31 1.73
CA ILE A 287 -5.27 18.77 2.19
C ILE A 287 -6.12 18.35 1.00
N GLN A 288 -6.25 19.21 -0.02
CA GLN A 288 -6.98 18.92 -1.25
C GLN A 288 -6.44 17.65 -1.94
N HIS A 289 -5.12 17.56 -2.11
CA HIS A 289 -4.48 16.38 -2.71
C HIS A 289 -4.73 15.12 -1.89
N ARG A 290 -4.65 15.21 -0.56
CA ARG A 290 -4.87 14.08 0.34
C ARG A 290 -6.31 13.57 0.29
N GLN A 291 -7.30 14.47 0.19
CA GLN A 291 -8.71 14.06 0.06
C GLN A 291 -8.99 13.37 -1.27
N GLN A 292 -8.44 13.89 -2.38
CA GLN A 292 -8.54 13.23 -3.69
C GLN A 292 -7.85 11.85 -3.69
N ARG A 293 -6.71 11.73 -3.00
CA ARG A 293 -5.97 10.45 -2.89
C ARG A 293 -6.72 9.40 -2.06
N ARG A 294 -7.34 9.77 -0.94
CA ARG A 294 -8.15 8.83 -0.14
C ARG A 294 -9.27 8.17 -0.94
N ALA A 295 -9.90 8.91 -1.86
CA ALA A 295 -10.92 8.37 -2.73
C ALA A 295 -10.36 7.34 -3.73
N ALA A 296 -9.13 7.53 -4.21
CA ALA A 296 -8.45 6.60 -5.11
C ALA A 296 -7.93 5.34 -4.40
N ASP A 297 -7.38 5.46 -3.19
CA ASP A 297 -6.84 4.32 -2.42
C ASP A 297 -7.94 3.34 -1.98
N ALA A 298 -9.16 3.84 -1.71
CA ALA A 298 -10.32 2.99 -1.41
C ALA A 298 -10.72 2.10 -2.59
N LEU A 299 -10.44 2.52 -3.83
CA LEU A 299 -10.66 1.73 -5.04
C LEU A 299 -9.57 0.69 -5.24
N GLU A 300 -8.33 0.97 -4.82
CA GLU A 300 -7.19 0.04 -4.87
C GLU A 300 -7.41 -1.20 -3.97
N LEU A 301 -8.14 -1.05 -2.86
CA LEU A 301 -8.53 -2.18 -1.99
C LEU A 301 -9.50 -3.16 -2.67
N LEU A 302 -10.38 -2.66 -3.56
CA LEU A 302 -11.28 -3.53 -4.32
C LEU A 302 -10.51 -4.41 -5.32
N PHE A 303 -9.37 -3.93 -5.86
CA PHE A 303 -8.52 -4.73 -6.76
C PHE A 303 -7.84 -5.92 -6.07
N THR A 304 -7.88 -5.97 -4.73
CA THR A 304 -7.36 -7.12 -3.96
C THR A 304 -8.34 -8.29 -3.94
N LEU A 305 -9.58 -8.09 -4.43
CA LEU A 305 -10.61 -9.13 -4.53
C LEU A 305 -10.48 -10.00 -5.79
N THR A 306 -9.64 -9.62 -6.76
CA THR A 306 -9.37 -10.44 -7.94
C THR A 306 -8.21 -11.39 -7.65
N PRO A 307 -8.38 -12.70 -7.86
CA PRO A 307 -7.34 -13.68 -7.56
C PRO A 307 -6.10 -13.42 -8.43
N SER A 308 -4.92 -13.55 -7.82
CA SER A 308 -3.64 -13.32 -8.50
C SER A 308 -3.24 -14.48 -9.42
N THR A 309 -3.78 -15.67 -9.18
CA THR A 309 -3.54 -16.91 -9.95
C THR A 309 -4.84 -17.57 -10.39
N ALA A 310 -4.75 -18.41 -11.41
CA ALA A 310 -5.83 -19.20 -11.99
C ALA A 310 -5.30 -20.57 -12.44
N ARG A 311 -6.13 -21.61 -12.35
CA ARG A 311 -5.75 -22.97 -12.77
C ARG A 311 -6.20 -23.23 -14.21
N ARG A 312 -5.30 -23.04 -15.17
CA ARG A 312 -5.59 -23.27 -16.59
C ARG A 312 -5.48 -24.75 -16.94
N VAL A 313 -6.51 -25.27 -17.60
CA VAL A 313 -6.52 -26.62 -18.18
C VAL A 313 -5.76 -26.58 -19.50
N GLN A 314 -4.72 -27.40 -19.62
CA GLN A 314 -3.89 -27.53 -20.81
C GLN A 314 -4.57 -28.41 -21.86
N PRO A 315 -4.13 -28.36 -23.14
CA PRO A 315 -4.68 -29.21 -24.19
C PRO A 315 -4.55 -30.72 -23.94
N ASP A 316 -3.57 -31.14 -23.13
CA ASP A 316 -3.34 -32.53 -22.71
C ASP A 316 -4.22 -32.95 -21.51
N GLY A 317 -5.06 -32.06 -21.00
CA GLY A 317 -5.92 -32.27 -19.83
C GLY A 317 -5.22 -32.04 -18.49
N SER A 318 -3.93 -31.70 -18.47
CA SER A 318 -3.24 -31.34 -17.24
C SER A 318 -3.66 -29.95 -16.74
N ILE A 319 -3.60 -29.73 -15.42
CA ILE A 319 -3.93 -28.44 -14.82
C ILE A 319 -2.62 -27.73 -14.46
N ARG A 320 -2.48 -26.48 -14.90
CA ARG A 320 -1.34 -25.62 -14.56
C ARG A 320 -1.83 -24.33 -13.93
N GLU A 321 -1.30 -24.00 -12.76
CA GLU A 321 -1.51 -22.70 -12.16
C GLU A 321 -0.73 -21.62 -12.94
N VAL A 322 -1.41 -20.53 -13.29
CA VAL A 322 -0.86 -19.42 -14.08
C VAL A 322 -1.31 -18.10 -13.45
N PRO A 323 -0.59 -16.98 -13.65
CA PRO A 323 -1.08 -15.68 -13.22
C PRO A 323 -2.42 -15.35 -13.91
N SER A 324 -3.42 -14.84 -13.19
CA SER A 324 -4.73 -14.48 -13.79
C SER A 324 -4.58 -13.45 -14.91
N ALA A 325 -3.54 -12.61 -14.84
CA ALA A 325 -3.21 -11.63 -15.88
C ALA A 325 -2.69 -12.24 -17.19
N SER A 326 -2.30 -13.52 -17.19
CA SER A 326 -1.83 -14.25 -18.37
C SER A 326 -2.95 -14.99 -19.12
N LEU A 327 -4.15 -15.06 -18.53
CA LEU A 327 -5.32 -15.67 -19.15
C LEU A 327 -5.68 -14.93 -20.44
N ARG A 328 -6.10 -15.71 -21.45
CA ARG A 328 -6.59 -15.19 -22.72
C ARG A 328 -8.01 -15.69 -22.98
N PRO A 329 -8.82 -14.94 -23.75
CA PRO A 329 -10.07 -15.49 -24.26
C PRO A 329 -9.84 -16.82 -24.99
N GLY A 330 -10.65 -17.84 -24.69
CA GLY A 330 -10.50 -19.21 -25.17
C GLY A 330 -9.67 -20.14 -24.27
N ASP A 331 -9.07 -19.63 -23.17
CA ASP A 331 -8.44 -20.49 -22.17
C ASP A 331 -9.52 -21.20 -21.34
N HIS A 332 -9.33 -22.50 -21.06
CA HIS A 332 -10.15 -23.23 -20.11
C HIS A 332 -9.55 -23.17 -18.70
N VAL A 333 -10.37 -22.85 -17.70
CA VAL A 333 -9.92 -22.67 -16.31
C VAL A 333 -10.75 -23.51 -15.36
N GLU A 334 -10.07 -24.31 -14.51
CA GLU A 334 -10.71 -25.06 -13.43
C GLU A 334 -10.96 -24.15 -12.24
N ILE A 335 -12.19 -24.14 -11.72
CA ILE A 335 -12.64 -23.35 -10.58
C ILE A 335 -13.21 -24.31 -9.54
N ARG A 336 -12.55 -24.46 -8.38
CA ARG A 336 -12.98 -25.38 -7.32
C ARG A 336 -13.92 -24.69 -6.34
N ALA A 337 -14.48 -25.48 -5.42
CA ALA A 337 -15.26 -24.96 -4.30
C ALA A 337 -14.43 -23.96 -3.48
N GLY A 338 -15.00 -22.80 -3.18
CA GLY A 338 -14.36 -21.71 -2.45
C GLY A 338 -13.48 -20.78 -3.30
N ASP A 339 -13.22 -21.12 -4.56
CA ASP A 339 -12.38 -20.27 -5.40
C ASP A 339 -13.11 -19.04 -5.92
N THR A 340 -12.37 -17.95 -5.97
CA THR A 340 -12.78 -16.76 -6.68
C THR A 340 -12.57 -16.94 -8.18
N ILE A 341 -13.56 -16.55 -8.98
CA ILE A 341 -13.51 -16.63 -10.43
C ILE A 341 -12.54 -15.57 -10.98
N PRO A 342 -11.50 -15.94 -11.76
CA PRO A 342 -10.41 -15.03 -12.14
C PRO A 342 -10.71 -14.11 -13.33
N ALA A 343 -11.71 -14.44 -14.15
CA ALA A 343 -12.06 -13.74 -15.39
C ALA A 343 -13.56 -13.90 -15.69
N ASP A 344 -14.10 -13.15 -16.65
CA ASP A 344 -15.47 -13.39 -17.11
C ASP A 344 -15.45 -14.54 -18.14
N GLY A 345 -16.43 -15.42 -18.07
CA GLY A 345 -16.48 -16.60 -18.91
C GLY A 345 -17.84 -17.28 -18.95
N VAL A 346 -17.87 -18.45 -19.57
CA VAL A 346 -19.04 -19.34 -19.59
C VAL A 346 -18.66 -20.68 -18.98
N VAL A 347 -19.60 -21.32 -18.29
CA VAL A 347 -19.40 -22.69 -17.81
C VAL A 347 -19.24 -23.61 -19.02
N PHE A 348 -18.07 -24.22 -19.16
CA PHE A 348 -17.76 -25.22 -20.18
C PHE A 348 -18.14 -26.63 -19.72
N ASP A 349 -17.85 -26.95 -18.46
CA ASP A 349 -18.18 -28.24 -17.85
C ASP A 349 -18.53 -28.10 -16.35
N GLY A 350 -19.40 -28.99 -15.86
CA GLY A 350 -19.85 -29.05 -14.47
C GLY A 350 -21.14 -28.28 -14.16
N ARG A 351 -21.58 -28.41 -12.91
CA ARG A 351 -22.72 -27.70 -12.31
C ARG A 351 -22.39 -27.32 -10.87
N SER A 352 -22.71 -26.10 -10.45
CA SER A 352 -22.39 -25.62 -9.11
C SER A 352 -23.32 -24.48 -8.67
N THR A 353 -23.05 -23.92 -7.49
CA THR A 353 -23.63 -22.67 -7.01
C THR A 353 -22.56 -21.58 -6.93
N VAL A 354 -22.91 -20.35 -7.33
CA VAL A 354 -22.00 -19.21 -7.33
C VAL A 354 -22.58 -18.08 -6.49
N ASP A 355 -21.74 -17.52 -5.62
CA ASP A 355 -22.03 -16.32 -4.85
C ASP A 355 -21.79 -15.07 -5.70
N LEU A 356 -22.88 -14.36 -6.02
CA LEU A 356 -22.85 -13.09 -6.76
C LEU A 356 -22.97 -11.87 -5.84
N SER A 357 -22.97 -12.03 -4.51
CA SER A 357 -23.21 -10.95 -3.55
C SER A 357 -22.30 -9.74 -3.74
N LEU A 358 -21.06 -9.93 -4.20
CA LEU A 358 -20.13 -8.85 -4.52
C LEU A 358 -20.59 -7.98 -5.71
N LEU A 359 -21.33 -8.53 -6.65
CA LEU A 359 -21.83 -7.83 -7.84
C LEU A 359 -23.27 -7.36 -7.70
N THR A 360 -24.13 -8.18 -7.09
CA THR A 360 -25.57 -7.93 -7.02
C THR A 360 -26.01 -7.40 -5.66
N GLY A 361 -25.21 -7.60 -4.60
CA GLY A 361 -25.61 -7.32 -3.22
C GLY A 361 -26.58 -8.35 -2.63
N GLU A 362 -26.94 -9.39 -3.38
CA GLU A 362 -27.87 -10.42 -2.93
C GLU A 362 -27.12 -11.60 -2.31
N ALA A 363 -27.51 -12.04 -1.12
CA ALA A 363 -26.83 -13.10 -0.38
C ALA A 363 -27.20 -14.53 -0.85
N ARG A 364 -28.18 -14.68 -1.77
CA ARG A 364 -28.60 -16.00 -2.26
C ARG A 364 -27.69 -16.43 -3.42
N PRO A 365 -27.00 -17.58 -3.30
CA PRO A 365 -26.25 -18.14 -4.42
C PRO A 365 -27.16 -18.50 -5.59
N ILE A 366 -26.62 -18.40 -6.81
CA ILE A 366 -27.30 -18.86 -8.01
C ILE A 366 -26.77 -20.22 -8.44
N GLU A 367 -27.64 -21.08 -8.96
CA GLU A 367 -27.20 -22.32 -9.61
C GLU A 367 -26.71 -22.00 -11.03
N VAL A 368 -25.58 -22.61 -11.39
CA VAL A 368 -24.96 -22.47 -12.71
C VAL A 368 -24.70 -23.84 -13.31
N GLU A 369 -24.93 -23.94 -14.60
CA GLU A 369 -24.71 -25.12 -15.42
C GLU A 369 -24.03 -24.75 -16.74
N VAL A 370 -23.65 -25.75 -17.54
CA VAL A 370 -23.00 -25.55 -18.84
C VAL A 370 -23.74 -24.50 -19.69
N GLY A 371 -22.98 -23.51 -20.16
CA GLY A 371 -23.50 -22.34 -20.90
C GLY A 371 -23.87 -21.13 -20.04
N ALA A 372 -23.93 -21.26 -18.71
CA ALA A 372 -24.18 -20.13 -17.82
C ALA A 372 -22.99 -19.16 -17.77
N LEU A 373 -23.27 -17.87 -17.59
CA LEU A 373 -22.26 -16.83 -17.47
C LEU A 373 -21.64 -16.82 -16.08
N LEU A 374 -20.31 -16.73 -16.03
CA LEU A 374 -19.52 -16.54 -14.83
C LEU A 374 -18.85 -15.16 -14.89
N HIS A 375 -18.79 -14.50 -13.74
CA HIS A 375 -18.24 -13.16 -13.63
C HIS A 375 -16.99 -13.15 -12.75
N ALA A 376 -16.00 -12.36 -13.13
CA ALA A 376 -14.78 -12.20 -12.35
C ALA A 376 -15.11 -11.73 -10.93
N SER A 377 -14.28 -12.15 -9.96
CA SER A 377 -14.39 -11.82 -8.53
C SER A 377 -15.64 -12.35 -7.81
N THR A 378 -16.46 -13.20 -8.44
CA THR A 378 -17.51 -13.98 -7.74
C THR A 378 -16.91 -15.27 -7.19
N VAL A 379 -17.62 -15.98 -6.31
CA VAL A 379 -17.06 -17.17 -5.65
C VAL A 379 -17.85 -18.41 -6.02
N ASN A 380 -17.17 -19.47 -6.46
CA ASN A 380 -17.78 -20.78 -6.61
C ASN A 380 -17.96 -21.41 -5.23
N LEU A 381 -19.17 -21.84 -4.87
CA LEU A 381 -19.46 -22.41 -3.54
C LEU A 381 -19.58 -23.93 -3.55
N GLY A 382 -20.00 -24.50 -4.68
CA GLY A 382 -20.31 -25.93 -4.82
C GLY A 382 -19.21 -26.73 -5.51
N ALA A 383 -19.63 -27.65 -6.39
CA ALA A 383 -18.73 -28.55 -7.10
C ALA A 383 -17.75 -27.80 -8.05
N PRO A 384 -16.61 -28.41 -8.42
CA PRO A 384 -15.70 -27.81 -9.38
C PRO A 384 -16.37 -27.61 -10.75
N LEU A 385 -15.99 -26.50 -11.39
CA LEU A 385 -16.42 -26.11 -12.74
C LEU A 385 -15.19 -25.98 -13.64
N VAL A 386 -15.38 -26.21 -14.93
CA VAL A 386 -14.45 -25.72 -15.97
C VAL A 386 -15.13 -24.56 -16.68
N MET A 387 -14.45 -23.43 -16.77
CA MET A 387 -14.92 -22.22 -17.42
C MET A 387 -14.12 -21.96 -18.69
N ASP A 388 -14.80 -21.61 -19.78
CA ASP A 388 -14.18 -21.00 -20.96
C ASP A 388 -14.10 -19.49 -20.77
N VAL A 389 -12.89 -18.94 -20.79
CA VAL A 389 -12.61 -17.53 -20.56
C VAL A 389 -13.06 -16.73 -21.79
N THR A 390 -13.88 -15.70 -21.56
CA THR A 390 -14.38 -14.83 -22.66
C THR A 390 -13.77 -13.44 -22.60
N VAL A 391 -13.59 -12.89 -21.40
CA VAL A 391 -13.05 -11.53 -21.18
C VAL A 391 -12.13 -11.53 -19.97
N THR A 392 -11.00 -10.83 -20.08
CA THR A 392 -9.93 -10.82 -19.08
C THR A 392 -9.55 -9.40 -18.68
N GLY A 393 -8.89 -9.25 -17.52
CA GLY A 393 -8.34 -7.97 -17.06
C GLY A 393 -9.37 -6.86 -16.89
N ASP A 394 -9.02 -5.67 -17.36
CA ASP A 394 -9.80 -4.43 -17.19
C ASP A 394 -11.14 -4.44 -17.95
N ASP A 395 -11.28 -5.31 -18.95
CA ASP A 395 -12.50 -5.42 -19.77
C ASP A 395 -13.59 -6.27 -19.12
N THR A 396 -13.26 -7.00 -18.05
CA THR A 396 -14.24 -7.77 -17.25
C THR A 396 -15.32 -6.85 -16.67
N ARG A 397 -16.46 -7.42 -16.28
CA ARG A 397 -17.56 -6.67 -15.67
C ARG A 397 -17.11 -5.92 -14.42
N VAL A 398 -16.29 -6.55 -13.59
CA VAL A 398 -15.67 -5.91 -12.41
C VAL A 398 -14.66 -4.85 -12.83
N GLY A 399 -13.79 -5.14 -13.80
CA GLY A 399 -12.81 -4.17 -14.31
C GLY A 399 -13.48 -2.89 -14.85
N ARG A 400 -14.56 -3.03 -15.63
CA ARG A 400 -15.36 -1.89 -16.12
C ARG A 400 -16.06 -1.15 -15.00
N LEU A 401 -16.64 -1.84 -14.03
CA LEU A 401 -17.28 -1.20 -12.87
C LEU A 401 -16.25 -0.39 -12.08
N MET A 402 -15.07 -0.94 -11.85
CA MET A 402 -13.96 -0.26 -11.19
C MET A 402 -13.50 0.97 -11.98
N ALA A 403 -13.31 0.85 -13.29
CA ALA A 403 -12.95 1.97 -14.15
C ALA A 403 -14.02 3.08 -14.09
N LEU A 404 -15.30 2.70 -14.05
CA LEU A 404 -16.41 3.63 -13.90
C LEU A 404 -16.32 4.39 -12.56
N VAL A 405 -16.17 3.68 -11.45
CA VAL A 405 -16.05 4.29 -10.11
C VAL A 405 -14.80 5.18 -10.03
N GLN A 406 -13.68 4.74 -10.61
CA GLN A 406 -12.46 5.53 -10.68
C GLN A 406 -12.67 6.84 -11.45
N SER A 407 -13.37 6.78 -12.60
CA SER A 407 -13.69 7.97 -13.39
C SER A 407 -14.52 8.99 -12.59
N PHE A 408 -15.50 8.52 -11.80
CA PHE A 408 -16.28 9.40 -10.93
C PHE A 408 -15.46 9.96 -9.76
N SER A 409 -14.63 9.14 -9.11
CA SER A 409 -13.78 9.59 -7.99
C SER A 409 -12.73 10.64 -8.41
N SER A 410 -12.35 10.63 -9.69
CA SER A 410 -11.39 11.57 -10.27
C SER A 410 -11.98 12.95 -10.61
N THR A 411 -13.30 13.12 -10.50
CA THR A 411 -13.94 14.40 -10.82
C THR A 411 -13.57 15.49 -9.81
N ARG A 412 -13.28 16.69 -10.31
CA ARG A 412 -12.86 17.81 -9.47
C ARG A 412 -13.96 18.18 -8.46
N PRO A 413 -13.61 18.41 -7.18
CA PRO A 413 -14.57 18.84 -6.18
C PRO A 413 -15.32 20.11 -6.61
N PRO A 414 -16.65 20.21 -6.36
CA PRO A 414 -17.45 21.38 -6.74
C PRO A 414 -16.89 22.71 -6.23
N ILE A 415 -16.31 22.71 -5.02
CA ILE A 415 -15.72 23.89 -4.40
C ILE A 415 -14.50 24.43 -5.18
N VAL A 416 -13.72 23.55 -5.80
CA VAL A 416 -12.55 23.93 -6.61
C VAL A 416 -13.01 24.56 -7.92
N ARG A 417 -14.05 23.98 -8.55
CA ARG A 417 -14.67 24.53 -9.76
C ARG A 417 -15.30 25.89 -9.52
N LEU A 418 -15.89 26.10 -8.34
CA LEU A 418 -16.43 27.40 -7.94
C LEU A 418 -15.31 28.42 -7.79
N ALA A 419 -14.24 28.08 -7.06
CA ALA A 419 -13.11 28.98 -6.85
C ALA A 419 -12.39 29.35 -8.16
N ASP A 420 -12.22 28.39 -9.09
CA ASP A 420 -11.70 28.67 -10.44
C ASP A 420 -12.62 29.62 -11.21
N ARG A 421 -13.95 29.42 -11.14
CA ARG A 421 -14.94 30.31 -11.79
C ARG A 421 -14.90 31.73 -11.24
N VAL A 422 -14.77 31.88 -9.91
CA VAL A 422 -14.64 33.21 -9.29
C VAL A 422 -13.32 33.86 -9.67
N ALA A 423 -12.22 33.09 -9.80
CA ALA A 423 -10.94 33.63 -10.25
C ALA A 423 -10.93 34.11 -11.72
N HIS A 424 -11.92 33.72 -12.53
CA HIS A 424 -12.12 34.20 -13.89
C HIS A 424 -12.89 35.53 -13.98
N TRP A 425 -13.67 35.86 -12.95
CA TRP A 425 -14.40 37.12 -12.80
C TRP A 425 -13.53 38.14 -12.08
#